data_AF-A0AA95MJ60-F1
#
_entry.id   AF-A0AA95MJ60-F1
#
_cell.length_a   1.000
_cell.length_b   1.000
_cell.length_c   1.000
_cell.angle_alpha   90.00
_cell.angle_beta   90.00
_cell.angle_gamma   90.00
#
_symmetry.space_group_name_H-M   'P 1'
#
loop_
_entity.id
_entity.type
_entity.pdbx_description
1 polymer ?
#
loop_
_entity_poly.entity_id
_entity_poly.type
_entity_poly.pdbx_seq_one_letter_code
_entity_poly.pdbx_strand_id
1 'polypeptide(L)'
;MSHKKMILIMSSALVIGLLTGCGTGAKTNGSSEGIKTENPRENEIAANFLSNIETKEDKHTIIVKYKVKNISGKVQKLTFSSGLEADFIVYDQAGKKVKQYSDDVMSTQVMKEILLENNQEISKEFTISDFTNGHYKIEVFLTAKEEEAKAVTDLIVKNSFSKGSGKLVGLIDNHTVEIDIDGIKTAFQLTEEAQQQYKSLKEGAHVSFVYKENEHEQKVIEKFEVEPK
;
A
#
# COMPACT_ATOMS: atom_id res chain seq x y z
N MET A 1 -27.80 -1.83 -40.27
CA MET A 1 -28.94 -0.90 -40.10
C MET A 1 -28.50 0.17 -39.11
N SER A 2 -28.29 1.37 -39.61
CA SER A 2 -27.79 2.55 -38.91
C SER A 2 -28.90 3.17 -38.05
N HIS A 3 -28.58 3.65 -36.84
CA HIS A 3 -29.20 4.87 -36.33
C HIS A 3 -28.24 5.65 -35.43
N LYS A 4 -27.69 6.72 -36.02
CA LYS A 4 -27.14 7.92 -35.37
C LYS A 4 -28.26 8.70 -34.66
N LYS A 5 -27.95 9.32 -33.51
CA LYS A 5 -28.55 10.57 -33.02
C LYS A 5 -27.56 11.25 -32.06
N MET A 6 -27.48 12.54 -31.86
CA MET A 6 -27.60 13.77 -32.66
C MET A 6 -27.16 14.88 -31.68
N ILE A 7 -26.30 15.78 -32.16
CA ILE A 7 -25.71 16.92 -31.44
C ILE A 7 -26.78 17.98 -31.14
N LEU A 8 -26.68 18.67 -29.99
CA LEU A 8 -27.33 19.97 -29.80
C LEU A 8 -26.36 20.95 -29.12
N ILE A 9 -25.83 21.87 -29.93
CA ILE A 9 -25.05 23.05 -29.55
C ILE A 9 -26.06 24.18 -29.39
N MET A 10 -26.06 24.87 -28.25
CA MET A 10 -26.82 26.10 -28.03
C MET A 10 -25.84 27.25 -27.88
N SER A 11 -25.69 28.00 -28.98
CA SER A 11 -25.08 29.32 -29.05
C SER A 11 -26.01 30.35 -28.42
N SER A 12 -25.49 31.24 -27.58
CA SER A 12 -26.09 32.56 -27.40
C SER A 12 -24.99 33.60 -27.28
N ALA A 13 -25.03 34.57 -28.18
CA ALA A 13 -24.12 35.70 -28.31
C ALA A 13 -24.80 36.98 -27.81
N LEU A 14 -24.00 38.05 -27.73
CA LEU A 14 -24.37 39.47 -27.53
C LEU A 14 -24.58 39.86 -26.05
N VAL A 15 -24.02 40.94 -25.50
CA VAL A 15 -23.91 42.32 -26.02
C VAL A 15 -22.71 43.06 -25.39
N ILE A 16 -22.15 43.99 -26.18
CA ILE A 16 -21.07 44.96 -25.90
C ILE A 16 -21.55 46.09 -24.98
N GLY A 17 -20.70 46.55 -24.06
CA GLY A 17 -20.85 47.82 -23.36
C GLY A 17 -19.49 48.47 -23.07
N LEU A 18 -19.07 49.41 -23.93
CA LEU A 18 -18.03 50.38 -23.64
C LEU A 18 -18.66 51.56 -22.91
N LEU A 19 -18.16 51.94 -21.74
CA LEU A 19 -18.16 53.34 -21.30
C LEU A 19 -16.90 53.66 -20.49
N THR A 20 -16.30 54.77 -20.91
CA THR A 20 -15.13 55.48 -20.40
C THR A 20 -15.29 56.01 -18.98
N GLY A 21 -14.19 56.05 -18.23
CA GLY A 21 -14.08 56.82 -16.99
C GLY A 21 -12.62 57.13 -16.66
N CYS A 22 -12.07 58.18 -17.28
CA CYS A 22 -10.84 58.86 -16.84
C CYS A 22 -11.23 59.91 -15.81
N GLY A 23 -10.68 59.82 -14.59
CA GLY A 23 -10.86 60.82 -13.54
C GLY A 23 -9.56 60.98 -12.77
N THR A 24 -8.94 62.16 -12.91
CA THR A 24 -7.66 62.51 -12.30
C THR A 24 -7.88 63.36 -11.06
N GLY A 25 -7.22 63.01 -9.95
CA GLY A 25 -6.69 63.97 -8.96
C GLY A 25 -7.40 64.10 -7.60
N ALA A 26 -6.75 63.62 -6.52
CA ALA A 26 -6.37 64.38 -5.31
C ALA A 26 -5.86 63.45 -4.19
N LYS A 27 -4.77 63.82 -3.52
CA LYS A 27 -4.18 63.13 -2.36
C LYS A 27 -4.84 63.60 -1.06
N THR A 28 -5.14 62.69 -0.12
CA THR A 28 -5.15 62.93 1.34
C THR A 28 -5.04 61.61 2.13
N ASN A 29 -4.27 61.64 3.22
CA ASN A 29 -3.92 60.52 4.13
C ASN A 29 -5.10 60.01 4.98
N GLY A 30 -5.13 58.71 5.31
CA GLY A 30 -5.94 58.17 6.42
C GLY A 30 -6.21 56.66 6.36
N SER A 31 -5.71 55.96 7.38
CA SER A 31 -5.64 54.52 7.68
C SER A 31 -6.88 53.60 7.50
N SER A 32 -6.54 52.35 7.15
CA SER A 32 -7.08 51.04 7.60
C SER A 32 -8.29 50.36 6.92
N GLU A 33 -8.09 49.04 6.77
CA GLU A 33 -8.98 47.93 6.34
C GLU A 33 -9.21 47.84 4.82
N GLY A 34 -8.78 46.81 4.08
CA GLY A 34 -8.37 45.47 4.45
C GLY A 34 -8.93 44.48 3.42
N ILE A 35 -8.43 44.48 2.19
CA ILE A 35 -8.62 43.38 1.25
C ILE A 35 -7.24 42.93 0.81
N LYS A 36 -6.77 41.85 1.45
CA LYS A 36 -5.63 41.09 0.96
C LYS A 36 -6.07 40.45 -0.35
N THR A 37 -5.56 40.97 -1.47
CA THR A 37 -5.35 40.16 -2.66
C THR A 37 -4.39 39.05 -2.23
N GLU A 38 -4.92 37.88 -1.88
CA GLU A 38 -4.10 36.69 -1.76
C GLU A 38 -3.55 36.39 -3.14
N ASN A 39 -2.29 36.77 -3.33
CA ASN A 39 -1.39 36.06 -4.23
C ASN A 39 -1.57 34.56 -3.92
N PRO A 40 -1.90 33.71 -4.89
CA PRO A 40 -1.73 32.28 -4.72
C PRO A 40 -0.26 32.08 -4.36
N ARG A 41 -0.02 31.56 -3.16
CA ARG A 41 1.32 31.21 -2.71
C ARG A 41 1.88 30.21 -3.70
N GLU A 42 2.82 30.69 -4.49
CA GLU A 42 3.85 29.92 -5.16
C GLU A 42 4.57 29.10 -4.07
N ASN A 43 4.08 27.87 -3.88
CA ASN A 43 4.70 26.78 -3.13
C ASN A 43 4.03 25.47 -3.57
N GLU A 44 3.97 25.24 -4.89
CA GLU A 44 4.14 23.87 -5.36
C GLU A 44 5.59 23.52 -5.05
N ILE A 45 5.83 22.81 -3.95
CA ILE A 45 7.10 22.15 -3.71
C ILE A 45 7.23 21.16 -4.87
N ALA A 46 7.95 21.54 -5.92
CA ALA A 46 8.29 20.61 -7.00
C ALA A 46 9.05 19.45 -6.34
N ALA A 47 8.41 18.28 -6.28
CA ALA A 47 9.03 17.10 -5.71
C ALA A 47 10.36 16.84 -6.42
N ASN A 48 11.45 16.68 -5.66
CA ASN A 48 12.76 16.41 -6.26
C ASN A 48 12.82 15.04 -6.93
N PHE A 49 11.93 14.12 -6.52
CA PHE A 49 11.88 12.76 -7.01
C PHE A 49 10.46 12.37 -7.42
N LEU A 50 10.40 11.50 -8.42
CA LEU A 50 9.20 10.79 -8.83
C LEU A 50 9.37 9.32 -8.46
N SER A 51 8.47 8.82 -7.63
CA SER A 51 8.52 7.44 -7.14
C SER A 51 7.34 6.63 -7.63
N ASN A 52 7.59 5.36 -7.93
CA ASN A 52 6.57 4.42 -8.42
C ASN A 52 6.75 3.04 -7.79
N ILE A 53 5.63 2.34 -7.60
CA ILE A 53 5.58 0.96 -7.15
C ILE A 53 4.83 0.15 -8.21
N GLU A 54 5.43 -0.95 -8.64
CA GLU A 54 4.78 -1.98 -9.44
C GLU A 54 4.72 -3.27 -8.61
N THR A 55 3.54 -3.86 -8.48
CA THR A 55 3.34 -5.12 -7.76
C THR A 55 2.97 -6.23 -8.73
N LYS A 56 3.54 -7.42 -8.55
CA LYS A 56 3.21 -8.63 -9.30
C LYS A 56 3.02 -9.80 -8.34
N GLU A 57 1.88 -10.47 -8.42
CA GLU A 57 1.68 -11.75 -7.73
C GLU A 57 2.43 -12.87 -8.49
N ASP A 58 3.14 -13.70 -7.74
CA ASP A 58 3.75 -14.94 -8.21
C ASP A 58 3.54 -16.04 -7.16
N LYS A 59 2.56 -16.91 -7.43
CA LYS A 59 2.07 -17.94 -6.49
C LYS A 59 1.71 -17.32 -5.13
N HIS A 60 2.36 -17.76 -4.05
CA HIS A 60 2.12 -17.30 -2.67
C HIS A 60 2.99 -16.08 -2.27
N THR A 61 3.63 -15.45 -3.26
CA THR A 61 4.52 -14.31 -3.05
C THR A 61 4.12 -13.12 -3.90
N ILE A 62 4.45 -11.92 -3.42
CA ILE A 62 4.24 -10.67 -4.12
C ILE A 62 5.60 -10.05 -4.35
N ILE A 63 5.91 -9.79 -5.62
CA ILE A 63 7.10 -9.06 -6.03
C ILE A 63 6.73 -7.58 -6.09
N VAL A 64 7.45 -6.75 -5.34
CA VAL A 64 7.28 -5.30 -5.28
C VAL A 64 8.50 -4.64 -5.90
N LYS A 65 8.32 -3.99 -7.04
CA LYS A 65 9.36 -3.22 -7.72
C LYS A 65 9.15 -1.74 -7.43
N TYR A 66 10.09 -1.15 -6.73
CA TYR A 66 10.09 0.25 -6.36
C TYR A 66 11.13 1.00 -7.19
N LYS A 67 10.72 2.12 -7.78
CA LYS A 67 11.59 2.98 -8.59
C LYS A 67 11.52 4.41 -8.10
N VAL A 68 12.66 5.09 -8.04
CA VAL A 68 12.78 6.50 -7.70
C VAL A 68 13.60 7.20 -8.77
N LYS A 69 13.02 8.21 -9.40
CA LYS A 69 13.67 9.03 -10.44
C LYS A 69 13.93 10.43 -9.92
N ASN A 70 15.16 10.93 -10.06
CA ASN A 70 15.43 12.35 -9.83
C ASN A 70 14.83 13.19 -10.97
N ILE A 71 13.90 14.09 -10.63
CA ILE A 71 13.24 15.02 -11.58
C ILE A 71 13.55 16.49 -11.25
N SER A 72 14.47 16.74 -10.33
CA SER A 72 14.76 18.09 -9.82
C SER A 72 15.52 19.00 -10.79
N GLY A 73 16.01 18.48 -11.91
CA GLY A 73 16.84 19.24 -12.86
C GLY A 73 18.31 19.37 -12.45
N LYS A 74 18.72 18.85 -11.28
CA LYS A 74 20.09 18.93 -10.74
C LYS A 74 20.50 17.62 -10.05
N VAL A 75 21.80 17.46 -9.79
CA VAL A 75 22.31 16.30 -9.02
C VAL A 75 21.78 16.35 -7.59
N GLN A 76 21.29 15.21 -7.10
CA GLN A 76 20.83 15.05 -5.72
C GLN A 76 21.76 14.09 -4.96
N LYS A 77 22.13 14.47 -3.74
CA LYS A 77 22.89 13.59 -2.84
C LYS A 77 21.90 12.84 -1.94
N LEU A 78 22.07 11.52 -1.83
CA LEU A 78 21.32 10.68 -0.90
C LEU A 78 22.30 9.95 0.01
N THR A 79 22.07 10.06 1.31
CA THR A 79 22.89 9.47 2.36
C THR A 79 22.11 8.41 3.12
N PHE A 80 22.55 7.16 3.05
CA PHE A 80 22.01 6.02 3.79
C PHE A 80 22.89 5.74 4.99
N SER A 81 22.30 5.61 6.18
CA SER A 81 23.03 5.33 7.42
C SER A 81 23.35 3.85 7.65
N SER A 82 22.82 2.96 6.80
CA SER A 82 23.05 1.52 6.86
C SER A 82 22.98 0.92 5.45
N GLY A 83 23.23 -0.39 5.34
CA GLY A 83 23.02 -1.14 4.10
C GLY A 83 21.54 -1.27 3.69
N LEU A 84 20.60 -0.83 4.53
CA LEU A 84 19.17 -0.87 4.22
C LEU A 84 18.83 0.43 3.53
N GLU A 85 18.87 0.46 2.19
CA GLU A 85 18.67 1.67 1.37
C GLU A 85 17.19 2.02 1.12
N ALA A 86 16.30 1.06 1.32
CA ALA A 86 14.86 1.23 1.19
C ALA A 86 14.13 0.27 2.14
N ASP A 87 12.95 0.67 2.58
CA ASP A 87 12.09 -0.09 3.47
C ASP A 87 10.65 -0.07 2.92
N PHE A 88 9.83 -1.03 3.38
CA PHE A 88 8.41 -1.02 3.11
C PHE A 88 7.62 -1.26 4.38
N ILE A 89 6.41 -0.72 4.44
CA ILE A 89 5.42 -0.99 5.48
C ILE A 89 4.11 -1.39 4.81
N VAL A 90 3.53 -2.50 5.26
CA VAL A 90 2.21 -2.95 4.84
C VAL A 90 1.20 -2.71 5.96
N TYR A 91 0.08 -2.10 5.58
CA TYR A 91 -1.05 -1.83 6.45
C TYR A 91 -2.28 -2.62 5.99
N ASP A 92 -3.09 -3.08 6.93
CA ASP A 92 -4.43 -3.62 6.63
C ASP A 92 -5.44 -2.50 6.35
N GLN A 93 -6.70 -2.86 6.04
CA GLN A 93 -7.77 -1.90 5.76
C GLN A 93 -8.12 -1.01 6.97
N ALA A 94 -7.83 -1.45 8.19
CA ALA A 94 -8.02 -0.66 9.40
C ALA A 94 -6.86 0.31 9.66
N GLY A 95 -5.81 0.29 8.82
CA GLY A 95 -4.61 1.11 8.96
C GLY A 95 -3.62 0.54 9.99
N LYS A 96 -3.78 -0.70 10.44
CA LYS A 96 -2.83 -1.34 11.36
C LYS A 96 -1.62 -1.85 10.57
N LYS A 97 -0.41 -1.56 11.07
CA LYS A 97 0.84 -2.14 10.55
C LYS A 97 0.81 -3.66 10.71
N VAL A 98 0.93 -4.39 9.61
CA VAL A 98 0.95 -5.86 9.60
C VAL A 98 2.31 -6.44 9.21
N LYS A 99 3.15 -5.67 8.48
CA LYS A 99 4.53 -6.07 8.15
C LYS A 99 5.39 -4.86 7.89
N GLN A 100 6.68 -4.96 8.19
CA GLN A 100 7.70 -3.99 7.80
C GLN A 100 9.00 -4.73 7.49
N TYR A 101 9.67 -4.36 6.40
CA TYR A 101 10.85 -5.11 5.95
C TYR A 101 12.02 -5.01 6.92
N SER A 102 12.26 -3.83 7.50
CA SER A 102 13.30 -3.64 8.51
C SER A 102 13.09 -4.42 9.81
N ASP A 103 11.88 -4.92 10.10
CA ASP A 103 11.63 -5.82 11.23
C ASP A 103 12.19 -7.24 10.95
N ASP A 104 12.31 -7.63 9.67
CA ASP A 104 12.64 -8.99 9.23
C ASP A 104 14.11 -9.15 8.76
N VAL A 105 14.86 -8.05 8.57
CA VAL A 105 16.22 -8.10 8.02
C VAL A 105 17.25 -7.41 8.88
N MET A 106 18.43 -8.04 8.99
CA MET A 106 19.61 -7.44 9.59
C MET A 106 20.37 -6.65 8.53
N SER A 107 20.73 -5.39 8.85
CA SER A 107 21.49 -4.52 7.96
C SER A 107 22.83 -4.11 8.56
N THR A 108 23.84 -3.97 7.69
CA THR A 108 25.17 -3.51 8.08
C THR A 108 25.13 -2.03 8.45
N GLN A 109 25.90 -1.65 9.47
CA GLN A 109 26.01 -0.26 9.93
C GLN A 109 27.09 0.50 9.14
N VAL A 110 26.97 0.49 7.81
CA VAL A 110 27.90 1.17 6.90
C VAL A 110 27.17 2.30 6.21
N MET A 111 27.67 3.52 6.39
CA MET A 111 27.14 4.70 5.72
C MET A 111 27.48 4.67 4.23
N LYS A 112 26.50 4.95 3.38
CA LYS A 112 26.67 5.04 1.94
C LYS A 112 26.13 6.37 1.43
N GLU A 113 26.90 7.04 0.61
CA GLU A 113 26.46 8.23 -0.12
C GLU A 113 26.36 7.88 -1.60
N ILE A 114 25.28 8.31 -2.24
CA ILE A 114 25.12 8.24 -3.68
C ILE A 114 24.80 9.63 -4.23
N LEU A 115 25.31 9.90 -5.43
CA LEU A 115 24.92 11.05 -6.23
C LEU A 115 23.99 10.54 -7.33
N LEU A 116 22.75 11.03 -7.34
CA LEU A 116 21.76 10.70 -8.35
C LEU A 116 21.64 11.86 -9.34
N GLU A 117 22.14 11.64 -10.56
CA GLU A 117 22.07 12.60 -11.64
C GLU A 117 20.61 12.89 -12.04
N ASN A 118 20.38 14.02 -12.71
CA ASN A 118 19.04 14.35 -13.21
C ASN A 118 18.53 13.26 -14.17
N ASN A 119 17.28 12.84 -14.01
CA ASN A 119 16.64 11.73 -14.71
C ASN A 119 17.21 10.32 -14.43
N GLN A 120 18.21 10.18 -13.55
CA GLN A 120 18.69 8.86 -13.15
C GLN A 120 17.70 8.19 -12.18
N GLU A 121 17.67 6.87 -12.20
CA GLU A 121 16.75 6.04 -11.42
C GLU A 121 17.49 5.13 -10.44
N ILE A 122 16.89 4.95 -9.25
CA ILE A 122 17.19 3.89 -8.30
C ILE A 122 16.05 2.88 -8.40
N SER A 123 16.38 1.59 -8.48
CA SER A 123 15.39 0.51 -8.45
C SER A 123 15.68 -0.44 -7.29
N LYS A 124 14.63 -0.84 -6.59
CA LYS A 124 14.65 -1.86 -5.53
C LYS A 124 13.55 -2.88 -5.79
N GLU A 125 13.82 -4.13 -5.42
CA GLU A 125 12.87 -5.22 -5.53
C GLU A 125 12.76 -5.91 -4.18
N PHE A 126 11.51 -6.14 -3.74
CA PHE A 126 11.20 -6.87 -2.52
C PHE A 126 10.30 -8.05 -2.85
N THR A 127 10.50 -9.14 -2.13
CA THR A 127 9.60 -10.30 -2.18
C THR A 127 8.87 -10.39 -0.85
N ILE A 128 7.55 -10.36 -0.91
CA ILE A 128 6.68 -10.40 0.26
C ILE A 128 5.89 -11.70 0.25
N SER A 129 6.02 -12.50 1.30
CA SER A 129 5.27 -13.75 1.54
C SER A 129 4.36 -13.64 2.76
N ASP A 130 3.55 -14.70 2.96
CA ASP A 130 2.79 -14.98 4.18
C ASP A 130 1.63 -14.02 4.46
N PHE A 131 1.05 -13.46 3.40
CA PHE A 131 -0.16 -12.65 3.49
C PHE A 131 -1.42 -13.50 3.35
N THR A 132 -2.42 -13.19 4.16
CA THR A 132 -3.78 -13.67 3.89
C THR A 132 -4.42 -12.88 2.76
N ASN A 133 -5.29 -13.52 1.99
CA ASN A 133 -6.10 -12.89 0.96
C ASN A 133 -6.83 -11.69 1.53
N GLY A 134 -6.80 -10.58 0.79
CA GLY A 134 -7.39 -9.33 1.28
C GLY A 134 -6.87 -8.09 0.59
N HIS A 135 -7.32 -6.94 1.09
CA HIS A 135 -6.92 -5.62 0.64
C HIS A 135 -5.98 -4.99 1.66
N TYR A 136 -4.85 -4.49 1.18
CA TYR A 136 -3.82 -3.86 1.97
C TYR A 136 -3.38 -2.57 1.30
N LYS A 137 -2.59 -1.80 2.04
CA LYS A 137 -1.85 -0.67 1.53
C LYS A 137 -0.37 -0.92 1.76
N ILE A 138 0.44 -0.75 0.72
CA ILE A 138 1.89 -0.80 0.84
C ILE A 138 2.47 0.59 0.65
N GLU A 139 3.33 0.97 1.59
CA GLU A 139 4.18 2.14 1.54
C GLU A 139 5.61 1.68 1.33
N VAL A 140 6.30 2.25 0.34
CA VAL A 140 7.73 1.98 0.09
C VAL A 140 8.46 3.31 0.03
N PHE A 141 9.63 3.38 0.67
CA PHE A 141 10.42 4.60 0.76
C PHE A 141 11.91 4.29 0.81
N LEU A 142 12.73 5.26 0.41
CA LEU A 142 14.16 5.29 0.67
C LEU A 142 14.41 5.61 2.14
N THR A 143 15.44 5.00 2.72
CA THR A 143 15.91 5.33 4.07
C THR A 143 16.96 6.45 4.07
N ALA A 144 17.04 7.19 2.97
CA ALA A 144 17.99 8.29 2.82
C ALA A 144 17.62 9.42 3.79
N LYS A 145 18.63 10.09 4.35
CA LYS A 145 18.44 11.16 5.34
C LYS A 145 17.76 12.40 4.74
N GLU A 146 18.03 12.68 3.48
CA GLU A 146 17.61 13.92 2.83
C GLU A 146 16.17 13.87 2.33
N GLU A 147 15.72 12.72 1.83
CA GLU A 147 14.39 12.56 1.23
C GLU A 147 13.99 11.07 1.20
N GLU A 148 12.78 10.78 1.66
CA GLU A 148 12.22 9.42 1.69
C GLU A 148 11.73 8.98 0.30
N ALA A 149 11.37 9.93 -0.57
CA ALA A 149 10.85 9.66 -1.91
C ALA A 149 9.69 8.64 -1.89
N LYS A 150 8.79 8.77 -0.92
CA LYS A 150 7.77 7.78 -0.61
C LYS A 150 6.79 7.53 -1.77
N ALA A 151 6.44 6.27 -1.96
CA ALA A 151 5.33 5.85 -2.81
C ALA A 151 4.35 4.97 -2.02
N VAL A 152 3.08 5.07 -2.37
CA VAL A 152 2.00 4.32 -1.73
C VAL A 152 1.08 3.75 -2.81
N THR A 153 0.73 2.48 -2.71
CA THR A 153 -0.27 1.86 -3.58
C THR A 153 -1.14 0.88 -2.81
N ASP A 154 -2.32 0.60 -3.35
CA ASP A 154 -3.12 -0.54 -2.91
C ASP A 154 -2.39 -1.84 -3.29
N LEU A 155 -2.45 -2.80 -2.37
CA LEU A 155 -1.95 -4.14 -2.56
C LEU A 155 -3.12 -5.10 -2.34
N ILE A 156 -3.61 -5.67 -3.44
CA ILE A 156 -4.67 -6.68 -3.39
C ILE A 156 -3.97 -8.03 -3.47
N VAL A 157 -4.16 -8.86 -2.45
CA VAL A 157 -3.58 -10.21 -2.38
C VAL A 157 -4.68 -11.21 -2.70
N LYS A 158 -4.49 -11.96 -3.78
CA LYS A 158 -5.35 -13.05 -4.22
C LYS A 158 -4.53 -14.34 -4.29
N ASN A 159 -5.20 -15.49 -4.13
CA ASN A 159 -4.60 -16.82 -4.28
C ASN A 159 -3.45 -17.13 -3.30
N SER A 160 -3.46 -16.51 -2.13
CA SER A 160 -2.60 -16.84 -1.00
C SER A 160 -3.43 -17.55 0.10
N PHE A 161 -2.97 -17.48 1.34
CA PHE A 161 -3.66 -18.02 2.50
C PHE A 161 -5.03 -17.38 2.72
N SER A 162 -6.01 -18.16 3.12
CA SER A 162 -7.33 -17.72 3.54
C SER A 162 -7.48 -17.83 5.05
N LYS A 163 -8.37 -17.02 5.63
CA LYS A 163 -8.76 -17.15 7.03
C LYS A 163 -10.07 -17.94 7.13
N GLY A 164 -10.14 -18.85 8.08
CA GLY A 164 -11.33 -19.59 8.43
C GLY A 164 -11.63 -19.49 9.92
N SER A 165 -12.89 -19.68 10.27
CA SER A 165 -13.32 -19.77 11.66
C SER A 165 -14.46 -20.78 11.77
N GLY A 166 -14.52 -21.52 12.86
CA GLY A 166 -15.54 -22.55 13.04
C GLY A 166 -15.37 -23.35 14.32
N LYS A 167 -16.29 -24.29 14.55
CA LYS A 167 -16.25 -25.17 15.70
C LYS A 167 -15.38 -26.39 15.38
N LEU A 168 -14.32 -26.58 16.14
CA LEU A 168 -13.45 -27.74 16.03
C LEU A 168 -14.23 -29.01 16.40
N VAL A 169 -14.41 -29.94 15.48
CA VAL A 169 -15.12 -31.20 15.75
C VAL A 169 -14.17 -32.23 16.35
N GLY A 170 -12.98 -32.39 15.76
CA GLY A 170 -11.97 -33.35 16.19
C GLY A 170 -11.12 -33.84 15.04
N LEU A 171 -10.25 -34.81 15.31
CA LEU A 171 -9.44 -35.47 14.27
C LEU A 171 -10.24 -36.55 13.54
N ILE A 172 -10.10 -36.57 12.22
CA ILE A 172 -10.52 -37.69 11.37
C ILE A 172 -9.41 -38.75 11.35
N ASP A 173 -8.16 -38.29 11.27
CA ASP A 173 -6.94 -39.10 11.33
C ASP A 173 -5.79 -38.28 11.95
N ASN A 174 -4.57 -38.83 11.99
CA ASN A 174 -3.40 -38.19 12.62
C ASN A 174 -3.03 -36.81 12.06
N HIS A 175 -3.43 -36.48 10.83
CA HIS A 175 -3.07 -35.23 10.14
C HIS A 175 -4.28 -34.48 9.58
N THR A 176 -5.50 -34.98 9.78
CA THR A 176 -6.72 -34.38 9.25
C THR A 176 -7.69 -34.03 10.37
N VAL A 177 -8.14 -32.78 10.39
CA VAL A 177 -9.13 -32.26 11.33
C VAL A 177 -10.45 -31.96 10.64
N GLU A 178 -11.57 -32.16 11.33
CA GLU A 178 -12.89 -31.69 10.91
C GLU A 178 -13.25 -30.40 11.66
N ILE A 179 -13.65 -29.38 10.91
CA ILE A 179 -14.16 -28.10 11.44
C ILE A 179 -15.56 -27.88 10.89
N ASP A 180 -16.50 -27.60 11.78
CA ASP A 180 -17.86 -27.18 11.44
C ASP A 180 -17.88 -25.66 11.23
N ILE A 181 -18.05 -25.25 9.97
CA ILE A 181 -18.12 -23.86 9.54
C ILE A 181 -19.57 -23.60 9.15
N ASP A 182 -20.30 -22.85 9.99
CA ASP A 182 -21.71 -22.49 9.78
C ASP A 182 -22.64 -23.70 9.49
N GLY A 183 -22.42 -24.83 10.17
CA GLY A 183 -23.19 -26.06 10.01
C GLY A 183 -22.64 -27.01 8.94
N ILE A 184 -21.58 -26.62 8.23
CA ILE A 184 -20.93 -27.41 7.18
C ILE A 184 -19.61 -27.97 7.72
N LYS A 185 -19.58 -29.28 7.95
CA LYS A 185 -18.38 -30.03 8.31
C LYS A 185 -17.40 -30.06 7.13
N THR A 186 -16.24 -29.48 7.33
CA THR A 186 -15.16 -29.41 6.34
C THR A 186 -13.89 -30.04 6.89
N ALA A 187 -13.28 -30.92 6.11
CA ALA A 187 -12.00 -31.55 6.46
C ALA A 187 -10.81 -30.67 6.02
N PHE A 188 -9.81 -30.59 6.88
CA PHE A 188 -8.55 -29.88 6.61
C PHE A 188 -7.37 -30.76 7.00
N GLN A 189 -6.38 -30.85 6.13
CA GLN A 189 -5.06 -31.35 6.52
C GLN A 189 -4.36 -30.32 7.41
N LEU A 190 -3.48 -30.80 8.29
CA LEU A 190 -2.71 -29.97 9.21
C LEU A 190 -1.22 -30.00 8.81
N THR A 191 -0.59 -28.83 8.70
CA THR A 191 0.89 -28.73 8.72
C THR A 191 1.45 -29.19 10.05
N GLU A 192 2.77 -29.39 10.13
CA GLU A 192 3.44 -29.72 11.39
C GLU A 192 3.18 -28.66 12.48
N GLU A 193 3.22 -27.37 12.13
CA GLU A 193 2.91 -26.28 13.07
C GLU A 193 1.48 -26.40 13.60
N ALA A 194 0.50 -26.57 12.70
CA ALA A 194 -0.90 -26.68 13.08
C ALA A 194 -1.17 -27.93 13.93
N GLN A 195 -0.48 -29.05 13.68
CA GLN A 195 -0.55 -30.25 14.52
C GLN A 195 -0.04 -30.00 15.94
N GLN A 196 1.03 -29.21 16.11
CA GLN A 196 1.53 -28.86 17.44
C GLN A 196 0.54 -27.96 18.18
N GLN A 197 -0.03 -26.96 17.51
CA GLN A 197 -1.05 -26.08 18.08
C GLN A 197 -2.31 -26.86 18.47
N TYR A 198 -2.73 -27.80 17.63
CA TYR A 198 -3.90 -28.66 17.85
C TYR A 198 -3.87 -29.36 19.21
N LYS A 199 -2.69 -29.83 19.66
CA LYS A 199 -2.53 -30.51 20.97
C LYS A 199 -3.00 -29.68 22.17
N SER A 200 -3.08 -28.37 22.02
CA SER A 200 -3.56 -27.45 23.06
C SER A 200 -5.04 -27.08 22.92
N LEU A 201 -5.67 -27.43 21.79
CA LEU A 201 -7.07 -27.14 21.50
C LEU A 201 -7.98 -28.24 22.05
N LYS A 202 -9.23 -27.86 22.33
CA LYS A 202 -10.26 -28.78 22.80
C LYS A 202 -11.32 -28.97 21.73
N GLU A 203 -11.76 -30.21 21.55
CA GLU A 203 -12.93 -30.49 20.73
C GLU A 203 -14.15 -29.68 21.22
N GLY A 204 -14.93 -29.21 20.27
CA GLY A 204 -16.04 -28.31 20.47
C GLY A 204 -15.67 -26.84 20.67
N ALA A 205 -14.38 -26.49 20.77
CA ALA A 205 -13.95 -25.09 20.83
C ALA A 205 -14.17 -24.37 19.50
N HIS A 206 -14.47 -23.07 19.58
CA HIS A 206 -14.45 -22.22 18.40
C HIS A 206 -13.00 -21.81 18.12
N VAL A 207 -12.54 -22.00 16.89
CA VAL A 207 -11.16 -21.76 16.48
C VAL A 207 -11.14 -20.89 15.24
N SER A 208 -10.17 -19.98 15.18
CA SER A 208 -9.80 -19.25 13.97
C SER A 208 -8.49 -19.80 13.44
N PHE A 209 -8.31 -19.81 12.13
CA PHE A 209 -7.14 -20.45 11.50
C PHE A 209 -6.84 -19.86 10.14
N VAL A 210 -5.59 -20.05 9.71
CA VAL A 210 -5.09 -19.69 8.40
C VAL A 210 -4.89 -20.97 7.60
N TYR A 211 -5.46 -21.04 6.39
CA TYR A 211 -5.38 -22.22 5.54
C TYR A 211 -5.10 -21.86 4.09
N LYS A 212 -4.66 -22.81 3.28
CA LYS A 212 -4.54 -22.68 1.82
C LYS A 212 -5.10 -23.91 1.14
N GLU A 213 -5.34 -23.80 -0.16
CA GLU A 213 -5.64 -24.94 -1.01
C GLU A 213 -4.36 -25.31 -1.77
N ASN A 214 -3.94 -26.57 -1.66
CA ASN A 214 -2.71 -27.03 -2.33
C ASN A 214 -2.96 -27.36 -3.82
N GLU A 215 -1.93 -27.79 -4.54
CA GLU A 215 -2.02 -28.15 -5.97
C GLU A 215 -2.98 -29.32 -6.26
N HIS A 216 -3.45 -30.01 -5.24
CA HIS A 216 -4.41 -31.12 -5.31
C HIS A 216 -5.80 -30.75 -4.79
N GLU A 217 -6.13 -29.45 -4.69
CA GLU A 217 -7.42 -28.95 -4.20
C GLU A 217 -7.73 -29.37 -2.75
N GLN A 218 -6.69 -29.74 -1.98
CA GLN A 218 -6.85 -30.10 -0.57
C GLN A 218 -6.67 -28.84 0.28
N LYS A 219 -7.60 -28.63 1.20
CA LYS A 219 -7.50 -27.56 2.20
C LYS A 219 -6.51 -27.97 3.29
N VAL A 220 -5.50 -27.14 3.49
CA VAL A 220 -4.42 -27.35 4.46
C VAL A 220 -4.39 -26.17 5.43
N ILE A 221 -4.60 -26.40 6.72
CA ILE A 221 -4.42 -25.41 7.77
C ILE A 221 -2.92 -25.25 8.00
N GLU A 222 -2.44 -24.02 7.80
CA GLU A 222 -1.06 -23.61 8.06
C GLU A 222 -0.84 -23.41 9.57
N LYS A 223 -1.79 -22.75 10.23
CA LYS A 223 -1.77 -22.49 11.68
C LYS A 223 -3.16 -22.10 12.20
N PHE A 224 -3.37 -22.33 13.49
CA PHE A 224 -4.48 -21.76 14.25
C PHE A 224 -4.09 -20.37 14.79
N GLU A 225 -5.03 -19.43 14.72
CA GLU A 225 -4.89 -18.11 15.34
C GLU A 225 -5.18 -18.25 16.85
N VAL A 226 -4.12 -18.47 17.62
CA VAL A 226 -4.18 -18.43 19.09
C VAL A 226 -4.08 -16.98 19.54
N GLU A 227 -5.09 -16.49 20.27
CA GLU A 227 -4.98 -15.18 20.92
C GLU A 227 -3.78 -15.17 21.86
N PRO A 228 -2.90 -14.15 21.79
CA PRO A 228 -1.83 -14.00 22.76
C PRO A 228 -2.47 -13.82 24.15
N LYS A 229 -2.05 -14.65 25.10
CA LYS A 229 -2.43 -14.54 26.52
C LYS A 229 -1.79 -13.33 27.17
#